data_AF-A0AA88HLB0-F1
#
_entry.id   AF-A0AA88HLB0-F1
#
_cell.length_a   1.000
_cell.length_b   1.000
_cell.length_c   1.000
_cell.angle_alpha   90.00
_cell.angle_beta   90.00
_cell.angle_gamma   90.00
#
_symmetry.space_group_name_H-M   'P 1'
#
loop_
_entity.id
_entity.type
_entity.pdbx_description
1 polymer ?
#
loop_
_entity_poly.entity_id
_entity_poly.type
_entity_poly.pdbx_seq_one_letter_code
_entity_poly.pdbx_strand_id
1 'polypeptide(L)'
;MGIHTGEKPFKCEIYMTFTNDGNSTVQEASGLINFEKMHLLAQTLRTLRFCRGRQLLSQPPKPRSEMEVQNYLRNLRVIDNQRILTGLSQRLEPKRQ
;
A
#
# COMPACT_ATOMS: atom_id res chain seq x y z
N MET A 1 7.31 -17.23 11.30
CA MET A 1 7.39 -16.77 9.90
C MET A 1 6.24 -15.78 9.70
N GLY A 2 6.50 -14.48 9.84
CA GLY A 2 5.43 -13.47 9.83
C GLY A 2 5.01 -13.14 8.41
N ILE A 3 3.75 -13.39 8.07
CA ILE A 3 3.15 -12.93 6.81
C ILE A 3 3.19 -11.40 6.86
N HIS A 4 3.93 -10.78 5.93
CA HIS A 4 4.00 -9.33 5.84
C HIS A 4 2.71 -8.86 5.20
N THR A 5 1.70 -8.57 6.01
CA THR A 5 0.44 -7.96 5.56
C THR A 5 0.78 -6.68 4.80
N GLY A 6 0.07 -6.42 3.70
CA GLY A 6 0.22 -5.21 2.88
C GLY A 6 -0.06 -3.90 3.64
N GLU A 7 -0.31 -3.95 4.95
CA GLU A 7 -0.56 -2.79 5.81
C GLU A 7 0.63 -1.84 5.94
N LYS A 8 1.86 -2.35 5.85
CA LYS A 8 3.06 -1.50 6.01
C LYS A 8 3.26 -0.49 4.87
N PRO A 9 3.11 -0.83 3.58
CA PRO A 9 3.19 0.17 2.51
C PRO A 9 2.09 1.23 2.62
N PHE A 10 0.84 0.86 2.94
CA PHE A 10 -0.24 1.85 3.15
C PHE A 10 0.04 2.79 4.34
N LYS A 11 0.59 2.26 5.45
CA LYS A 11 0.99 3.09 6.59
C LYS A 11 2.10 4.08 6.24
N CYS A 12 3.04 3.69 5.39
CA CYS A 12 4.12 4.57 4.95
C CYS A 12 3.60 5.69 4.05
N GLU A 13 2.66 5.39 3.15
CA GLU A 13 2.05 6.36 2.24
C GLU A 13 1.30 7.46 3.03
N ILE A 14 0.40 7.05 3.93
CA ILE A 14 -0.34 7.99 4.79
C ILE A 14 0.63 8.85 5.61
N TYR A 15 1.64 8.23 6.24
CA TYR A 15 2.60 8.96 7.07
C TYR A 15 3.44 9.96 6.28
N MET A 16 3.85 9.62 5.04
CA MET A 16 4.58 10.55 4.17
C MET A 16 3.72 11.74 3.77
N THR A 17 2.44 11.52 3.43
CA THR A 17 1.50 12.61 3.11
C THR A 17 1.30 13.56 4.30
N PHE A 18 1.00 13.03 5.48
CA PHE A 18 0.86 13.86 6.69
C PHE A 18 2.14 14.63 7.03
N THR A 19 3.30 13.98 6.91
CA THR A 19 4.60 14.65 7.15
C THR A 19 4.84 15.76 6.13
N ASN A 20 4.46 15.54 4.87
CA ASN A 20 4.63 16.52 3.81
C ASN A 20 3.74 17.74 3.99
N ASP A 21 2.46 17.50 4.24
CA ASP A 21 1.43 18.55 4.27
C ASP A 21 1.42 19.30 5.60
N GLY A 22 1.79 18.61 6.69
CA GLY A 22 1.85 19.19 8.04
C GLY A 22 3.13 19.97 8.35
N ASN A 23 4.18 19.90 7.52
CA ASN A 23 5.45 20.57 7.77
C ASN A 23 5.94 21.32 6.52
N SER A 24 6.25 22.61 6.67
CA SER A 24 6.87 23.38 5.59
C SER A 24 8.27 22.85 5.26
N THR A 25 8.57 22.73 3.97
CA THR A 25 9.87 22.27 3.45
C THR A 25 10.98 23.28 3.71
N VAL A 26 10.62 24.56 3.70
CA VAL A 26 11.50 25.69 4.01
C VAL A 26 10.87 26.44 5.18
N GLN A 27 11.68 26.78 6.18
CA GLN A 27 11.27 27.62 7.29
C GLN A 27 11.11 29.05 6.80
N GLU A 28 9.89 29.58 6.82
CA GLU A 28 9.59 30.90 6.27
C GLU A 28 10.38 32.04 6.93
N ALA A 29 10.66 31.92 8.22
CA ALA A 29 11.39 32.95 8.98
C ALA A 29 12.87 33.05 8.62
N SER A 30 13.50 31.96 8.17
CA SER A 30 14.95 31.90 7.91
C SER A 30 15.29 31.63 6.45
N GLY A 31 14.32 31.19 5.64
CA GLY A 31 14.55 30.69 4.28
C GLY A 31 15.34 29.38 4.24
N LEU A 32 15.58 28.74 5.38
CA LEU A 32 16.39 27.52 5.48
C LEU A 32 15.54 26.26 5.32
N ILE A 33 16.17 25.19 4.82
CA ILE A 33 15.52 23.89 4.66
C ILE A 33 15.18 23.29 6.03
N ASN A 34 13.97 22.75 6.16
CA ASN A 34 13.55 22.02 7.34
C ASN A 34 14.16 20.61 7.35
N PHE A 35 15.34 20.46 7.96
CA PHE A 35 16.03 19.18 8.06
C PHE A 35 15.30 18.14 8.93
N GLU A 36 14.44 18.57 9.86
CA GLU A 36 13.63 17.66 10.65
C GLU A 36 12.59 16.95 9.77
N LYS A 37 11.87 17.70 8.92
CA LYS A 37 10.99 17.13 7.89
C LYS A 37 11.75 16.17 6.97
N MET A 38 12.93 16.57 6.50
CA MET A 38 13.76 15.73 5.63
C MET A 38 14.17 14.43 6.33
N HIS A 39 14.48 14.50 7.62
CA HIS A 39 14.84 13.34 8.41
C HIS A 39 13.67 12.36 8.57
N LEU A 40 12.47 12.86 8.88
CA LEU A 40 11.25 12.05 9.01
C LEU A 40 10.93 11.30 7.71
N LEU A 41 10.93 12.00 6.57
CA LEU A 41 10.70 11.37 5.27
C LEU A 41 11.77 10.31 4.95
N ALA A 42 13.04 10.63 5.22
CA ALA A 42 14.14 9.69 5.00
C ALA A 42 14.02 8.45 5.90
N GLN A 43 13.52 8.56 7.14
CA GLN A 43 13.25 7.40 7.99
C GLN A 43 12.19 6.48 7.37
N THR A 44 11.08 7.03 6.89
CA THR A 44 10.04 6.23 6.22
C THR A 44 10.58 5.50 4.99
N LEU A 45 11.39 6.18 4.17
CA LEU A 45 12.03 5.59 3.00
C LEU A 45 13.03 4.48 3.37
N ARG A 46 13.79 4.63 4.47
CA ARG A 46 14.67 3.57 4.99
C ARG A 46 13.87 2.35 5.42
N THR A 47 12.73 2.53 6.09
CA THR A 47 11.82 1.44 6.45
C THR A 47 11.30 0.71 5.21
N LEU A 48 10.89 1.44 4.17
CA LEU A 48 10.46 0.83 2.90
C LEU A 48 11.59 0.02 2.24
N ARG A 49 12.81 0.55 2.22
CA ARG A 49 13.99 -0.17 1.71
C ARG A 49 14.25 -1.45 2.52
N PHE A 50 14.18 -1.37 3.84
CA PHE A 50 14.35 -2.53 4.72
C PHE A 50 13.32 -3.63 4.45
N CYS A 51 12.05 -3.25 4.29
CA CYS A 51 10.97 -4.19 3.94
C CYS A 51 11.21 -4.89 2.59
N ARG A 52 11.72 -4.18 1.58
CA ARG A 52 12.02 -4.75 0.26
C ARG A 52 13.31 -5.57 0.21
N GLY A 53 14.28 -5.28 1.07
CA GLY A 53 15.59 -5.93 1.08
C GLY A 53 15.58 -7.37 1.60
N ARG A 54 14.53 -7.76 2.32
CA ARG A 54 14.34 -9.16 2.72
C ARG A 54 13.76 -9.94 1.53
N GLN A 55 14.59 -10.76 0.88
CA GLN A 55 14.08 -11.76 -0.07
C GLN A 55 13.00 -12.59 0.62
N LEU A 56 11.90 -12.86 -0.09
CA LEU A 56 10.92 -13.84 0.34
C LEU A 56 11.58 -15.22 0.21
N LEU A 57 12.26 -15.66 1.28
CA LEU A 57 13.15 -16.82 1.30
C LEU A 57 12.42 -18.17 1.10
N SER A 58 11.10 -18.20 1.00
CA SER A 58 10.36 -19.41 0.65
C SER A 58 10.01 -19.38 -0.83
N GLN A 59 10.65 -20.23 -1.64
CA GLN A 59 10.05 -20.60 -2.91
C GLN A 59 8.71 -21.30 -2.59
N PRO A 60 7.57 -20.75 -3.02
CA PRO A 60 6.31 -21.46 -2.87
C PRO A 60 6.38 -22.76 -3.68
N PRO A 61 5.67 -23.83 -3.26
CA PRO A 61 5.56 -25.04 -4.05
C PRO A 61 5.05 -24.69 -5.45
N LYS A 62 5.72 -25.19 -6.49
CA LYS A 62 5.34 -24.93 -7.88
C LYS A 62 4.02 -25.65 -8.19
N PRO A 63 2.92 -24.93 -8.46
CA PRO A 63 1.68 -25.58 -8.87
C PRO A 63 1.85 -26.20 -10.27
N ARG A 64 1.10 -27.28 -10.55
CA ARG A 64 1.14 -27.96 -11.87
C ARG A 64 0.79 -27.02 -13.04
N SER A 65 0.00 -25.98 -12.80
CA SER A 65 -0.45 -24.99 -13.78
C SER A 65 0.14 -23.59 -13.50
N GLU A 66 1.44 -23.50 -13.23
CA GLU A 66 2.13 -22.23 -12.91
C GLU A 66 1.80 -21.09 -13.89
N MET A 67 1.79 -21.38 -15.19
CA MET A 67 1.47 -20.37 -16.22
C MET A 67 0.02 -19.87 -16.14
N GLU A 68 -0.94 -20.77 -15.89
CA GLU A 68 -2.36 -20.40 -15.76
C GLU A 68 -2.58 -19.54 -14.51
N VAL A 69 -1.98 -19.94 -13.38
CA VAL A 69 -2.05 -19.18 -12.13
C VAL A 69 -1.41 -17.80 -12.28
N GLN A 70 -0.22 -17.72 -12.91
CA GLN A 70 0.43 -16.45 -13.20
C GLN A 70 -0.46 -15.55 -14.09
N ASN A 71 -1.05 -16.13 -15.14
CA ASN A 71 -1.93 -15.40 -16.05
C ASN A 71 -3.19 -14.89 -15.33
N TYR A 72 -3.81 -15.71 -14.49
CA TYR A 72 -4.97 -15.30 -13.69
C TYR A 72 -4.63 -14.14 -12.74
N LEU A 73 -3.52 -14.25 -11.99
CA LEU A 73 -3.09 -13.23 -11.02
C LEU A 73 -2.71 -11.90 -11.68
N ARG A 74 -2.07 -11.94 -12.85
CA ARG A 74 -1.65 -10.73 -13.57
C ARG A 74 -2.81 -10.04 -14.31
N ASN A 75 -3.90 -10.75 -14.60
CA ASN A 75 -5.01 -10.26 -15.40
C ASN A 75 -6.35 -10.26 -14.63
N LEU A 76 -6.31 -9.91 -13.34
CA LEU A 76 -7.52 -9.78 -12.53
C LEU A 76 -8.49 -8.76 -13.16
N ARG A 77 -9.73 -9.18 -13.39
CA ARG A 77 -10.82 -8.29 -13.78
C ARG A 77 -11.61 -7.92 -12.53
N VAL A 78 -11.51 -6.66 -12.14
CA VAL A 78 -12.15 -6.13 -10.94
C VAL A 78 -13.31 -5.20 -11.31
N ILE A 79 -14.33 -5.15 -10.46
CA ILE A 79 -15.33 -4.09 -10.49
C ILE A 79 -14.86 -3.06 -9.46
N ASP A 80 -14.41 -1.89 -9.92
CA ASP A 80 -13.96 -0.77 -9.09
C ASP A 80 -15.08 0.26 -8.83
N ASN A 81 -16.14 0.22 -9.63
CA ASN A 81 -17.30 1.08 -9.45
C ASN A 81 -18.10 0.67 -8.21
N GLN A 82 -17.87 1.41 -7.12
CA GLN A 82 -18.52 1.19 -5.82
C GLN A 82 -20.05 1.20 -5.89
N ARG A 83 -20.65 1.99 -6.79
CA ARG A 83 -22.12 2.03 -6.96
C ARG A 83 -22.65 0.73 -7.55
N ILE A 84 -21.95 0.17 -8.54
CA ILE A 84 -22.29 -1.12 -9.15
C ILE A 84 -22.17 -2.23 -8.09
N LEU A 85 -21.03 -2.28 -7.37
CA LEU A 85 -20.82 -3.26 -6.31
C LEU A 85 -21.91 -3.21 -5.24
N THR A 86 -22.27 -2.00 -4.80
CA THR A 86 -23.32 -1.81 -3.80
C THR A 86 -24.68 -2.26 -4.32
N GLY A 87 -25.01 -1.94 -5.58
CA GLY A 87 -26.23 -2.40 -6.22
C GLY A 87 -26.32 -3.93 -6.36
N LEU A 88 -25.21 -4.59 -6.68
CA LEU A 88 -25.12 -6.06 -6.72
C LEU A 88 -25.32 -6.66 -5.32
N SER A 89 -24.65 -6.11 -4.31
CA SER A 89 -24.78 -6.56 -2.92
C SER A 89 -26.23 -6.50 -2.43
N GLN A 90 -26.94 -5.39 -2.68
CA GLN A 90 -28.34 -5.24 -2.27
C GLN A 90 -29.32 -6.19 -2.96
N ARG A 91 -29.00 -6.64 -4.19
CA ARG A 91 -29.82 -7.63 -4.92
C ARG A 91 -29.61 -9.05 -4.39
N LEU A 92 -28.39 -9.36 -3.97
CA LEU A 92 -28.04 -10.67 -3.39
C LEU A 92 -28.66 -10.85 -2.00
N GLU A 93 -28.61 -9.79 -1.18
CA GLU A 93 -29.17 -9.78 0.17
C GLU A 93 -30.17 -8.62 0.32
N PRO A 94 -31.42 -8.79 -0.15
CA PRO A 94 -32.45 -7.79 0.02
C PRO A 94 -32.71 -7.61 1.52
N LYS A 95 -32.79 -6.35 1.98
CA LYS A 95 -33.15 -6.06 3.36
C LYS A 95 -34.54 -6.67 3.64
N ARG A 96 -34.61 -7.61 4.58
CA ARG A 96 -35.88 -8.11 5.09
C ARG A 96 -36.57 -6.93 5.78
N GLN A 97 -37.77 -6.60 5.32
CA GLN A 97 -38.67 -5.65 5.99
C GLN A 97 -39.05 -6.19 7.37
#